data_AF-A0A395IJW2-F1
#
_entry.id   AF-A0A395IJW2-F1
#
_cell.length_a   1.000
_cell.length_b   1.000
_cell.length_c   1.000
_cell.angle_alpha   90.00
_cell.angle_beta   90.00
_cell.angle_gamma   90.00
#
_symmetry.space_group_name_H-M   'P 1'
#
loop_
_entity.id
_entity.type
_entity.pdbx_description
1 polymer ?
#
loop_
_entity_poly.entity_id
_entity_poly.type
_entity_poly.pdbx_seq_one_letter_code
_entity_poly.pdbx_strand_id
1 'polypeptide(L)'
;MKNTIQNAPDKSIILLHACAHNPTGVDPTQEQWKELAALLKQKQHFPFFDCAYQGFASGDLAKDAWAVRYFIEQGFELCIAQSFAKNLGLL
;
A
#
# COMPACT_ATOMS: atom_id res chain seq x y z
N MET A 1 -10.72 3.47 8.81
CA MET A 1 -9.85 3.75 7.64
C MET A 1 -10.57 4.54 6.55
N LYS A 2 -11.51 3.96 5.79
CA LYS A 2 -12.16 4.61 4.62
C LYS A 2 -12.76 5.99 4.90
N ASN A 3 -13.56 6.12 5.96
CA ASN A 3 -14.16 7.41 6.35
C ASN A 3 -13.10 8.49 6.65
N THR A 4 -12.00 8.11 7.31
CA THR A 4 -10.89 9.04 7.62
C THR A 4 -10.22 9.55 6.34
N ILE A 5 -9.93 8.64 5.39
CA ILE A 5 -9.32 9.00 4.10
C ILE A 5 -10.28 9.88 3.28
N GLN A 6 -11.58 9.57 3.28
CA GLN A 6 -12.58 10.35 2.55
C GLN A 6 -12.69 11.80 3.07
N ASN A 7 -12.54 11.99 4.38
CA ASN A 7 -12.58 13.30 5.01
C ASN A 7 -11.21 14.00 5.06
N ALA A 8 -10.13 13.36 4.62
CA ALA A 8 -8.84 14.01 4.51
C ALA A 8 -8.90 15.15 3.48
N PRO A 9 -8.14 16.24 3.67
CA PRO A 9 -8.02 17.30 2.67
C PRO A 9 -7.57 16.74 1.32
N ASP A 10 -8.14 17.21 0.23
CA ASP A 10 -7.73 16.80 -1.11
C ASP A 10 -6.22 16.99 -1.30
N LYS A 11 -5.60 16.12 -2.10
CA LYS A 11 -4.14 16.11 -2.33
C LYS A 11 -3.27 15.82 -1.10
N SER A 12 -3.86 15.29 -0.02
CA SER A 12 -3.08 14.72 1.09
C SER A 12 -2.18 13.56 0.65
N ILE A 13 -1.08 13.35 1.40
CA ILE A 13 -0.24 12.16 1.30
C ILE A 13 -0.81 11.07 2.20
N ILE A 14 -0.98 9.86 1.68
CA ILE A 14 -1.53 8.72 2.42
C ILE A 14 -0.46 7.62 2.51
N LEU A 15 0.02 7.36 3.73
CA LEU A 15 0.94 6.26 4.02
C LEU A 15 0.17 4.94 4.07
N LEU A 16 0.64 3.94 3.32
CA LEU A 16 0.03 2.62 3.17
C LEU A 16 1.09 1.54 3.35
N HIS A 17 0.86 0.52 4.16
CA HIS A 17 1.73 -0.66 4.17
C HIS A 17 1.31 -1.57 3.02
N ALA A 18 2.25 -2.00 2.18
CA ALA A 18 1.93 -2.79 1.00
C ALA A 18 1.35 -4.18 1.33
N CYS A 19 1.86 -4.79 2.39
CA CYS A 19 1.43 -6.07 2.94
C CYS A 19 1.98 -6.24 4.37
N ALA A 20 1.47 -7.23 5.10
CA ALA A 20 1.83 -7.55 6.48
C ALA A 20 1.88 -6.31 7.37
N HIS A 21 0.73 -5.63 7.49
CA HIS A 21 0.61 -4.42 8.30
C HIS A 21 1.18 -4.64 9.72
N ASN A 22 2.04 -3.73 10.16
CA ASN A 22 2.64 -3.74 11.48
C ASN A 22 1.97 -2.64 12.31
N PRO A 23 1.41 -2.94 13.51
CA PRO A 23 1.57 -4.17 14.30
C PRO A 23 0.45 -5.20 14.18
N THR A 24 -0.62 -4.91 13.44
CA THR A 24 -1.87 -5.70 13.56
C THR A 24 -1.89 -6.99 12.75
N GLY A 25 -1.06 -7.11 11.70
CA GLY A 25 -1.12 -8.18 10.71
C GLY A 25 -2.35 -8.15 9.80
N VAL A 26 -3.20 -7.12 9.90
CA VAL A 26 -4.46 -7.03 9.14
C VAL A 26 -4.25 -6.21 7.88
N ASP A 27 -4.33 -6.87 6.73
CA ASP A 27 -4.23 -6.24 5.41
C ASP A 27 -5.60 -6.09 4.74
N PRO A 28 -5.80 -5.05 3.90
CA PRO A 28 -7.00 -4.97 3.06
C PRO A 28 -7.07 -6.11 2.06
N THR A 29 -8.29 -6.57 1.74
CA THR A 29 -8.51 -7.48 0.61
C THR A 29 -8.25 -6.76 -0.73
N GLN A 30 -8.13 -7.51 -1.84
CA GLN A 30 -7.95 -6.90 -3.15
C GLN A 30 -9.11 -5.97 -3.53
N GLU A 31 -10.33 -6.32 -3.18
CA GLU A 31 -11.53 -5.49 -3.40
C GLU A 31 -11.44 -4.18 -2.61
N GLN A 32 -11.01 -4.26 -1.34
CA GLN A 32 -10.81 -3.08 -0.51
C GLN A 32 -9.67 -2.19 -1.03
N TRP A 33 -8.60 -2.78 -1.56
CA TRP A 33 -7.54 -2.03 -2.25
C TRP A 33 -8.04 -1.31 -3.49
N LYS A 34 -8.90 -1.95 -4.30
CA LYS A 34 -9.54 -1.31 -5.46
C LYS A 34 -10.40 -0.11 -5.05
N GLU A 35 -11.18 -0.26 -3.98
CA GLU A 35 -11.97 0.85 -3.42
C GLU A 35 -11.09 1.99 -2.91
N LEU A 36 -9.98 1.68 -2.23
CA LEU A 36 -9.02 2.67 -1.77
C LEU A 36 -8.39 3.42 -2.95
N ALA A 37 -7.94 2.71 -3.98
CA ALA A 37 -7.37 3.33 -5.17
C ALA A 37 -8.39 4.27 -5.84
N ALA A 38 -9.65 3.86 -5.98
CA ALA A 38 -10.69 4.73 -6.52
C ALA A 38 -10.88 6.01 -5.68
N LEU A 39 -10.92 5.88 -4.36
CA LEU A 39 -11.05 7.02 -3.44
C LEU A 39 -9.85 7.96 -3.50
N LEU A 40 -8.62 7.43 -3.48
CA LEU A 40 -7.40 8.23 -3.55
C LEU A 40 -7.32 8.96 -4.89
N LYS A 41 -7.74 8.33 -5.99
CA LYS A 41 -7.77 8.93 -7.32
C LYS A 41 -8.77 10.08 -7.38
N GLN A 42 -9.98 9.87 -6.85
CA GLN A 42 -11.02 10.89 -6.77
C GLN A 42 -10.54 12.14 -6.01
N LYS A 43 -9.83 11.95 -4.90
CA LYS A 43 -9.34 13.05 -4.05
C LYS A 43 -7.93 13.55 -4.42
N GLN A 44 -7.37 13.05 -5.52
CA GLN A 44 -6.02 13.34 -5.99
C GLN A 44 -4.94 13.16 -4.91
N HIS A 45 -5.15 12.20 -4.00
CA HIS A 45 -4.19 11.90 -2.94
C HIS A 45 -2.92 11.26 -3.50
N PHE A 46 -1.79 11.55 -2.86
CA PHE A 46 -0.50 10.97 -3.21
C PHE A 46 -0.23 9.72 -2.34
N PRO A 47 -0.17 8.51 -2.92
CA PRO A 47 0.14 7.30 -2.17
C PRO A 47 1.62 7.23 -1.82
N PHE A 48 1.92 6.89 -0.57
CA PHE A 48 3.26 6.53 -0.12
C PHE A 48 3.21 5.12 0.47
N PHE A 49 3.87 4.16 -0.17
CA PHE A 49 3.94 2.79 0.29
C PHE A 49 5.18 2.51 1.16
N ASP A 50 4.95 1.89 2.32
CA ASP A 50 5.99 1.19 3.10
C ASP A 50 5.98 -0.31 2.73
N CYS A 51 7.10 -0.77 2.18
CA CYS A 51 7.31 -2.13 1.67
C CYS A 51 8.44 -2.83 2.44
N ALA A 52 8.19 -3.18 3.70
CA ALA A 52 9.19 -3.84 4.54
C ALA A 52 9.18 -5.39 4.46
N TYR A 53 8.07 -6.00 4.05
CA TYR A 53 7.79 -7.43 4.27
C TYR A 53 7.42 -8.21 3.00
N GLN A 54 7.78 -7.72 1.82
CA GLN A 54 7.49 -8.41 0.57
C GLN A 54 8.07 -9.83 0.57
N GLY A 55 7.20 -10.83 0.40
CA GLY A 55 7.52 -12.26 0.46
C GLY A 55 7.19 -12.91 1.80
N PHE A 56 6.96 -12.15 2.88
CA PHE A 56 6.61 -12.71 4.19
C PHE A 56 5.12 -12.80 4.47
N ALA A 57 4.29 -11.98 3.82
CA ALA A 57 2.86 -11.99 4.10
C ALA A 57 2.20 -13.25 3.51
N SER A 58 2.57 -13.59 2.28
CA SER A 58 1.99 -14.75 1.57
C SER A 58 2.99 -15.83 1.17
N GLY A 59 4.30 -15.60 1.31
CA GLY A 59 5.33 -16.46 0.73
C GLY A 59 5.62 -16.17 -0.75
N ASP A 60 4.90 -15.24 -1.38
CA ASP A 60 5.03 -14.90 -2.80
C ASP A 60 5.31 -13.40 -2.99
N LEU A 61 6.43 -13.09 -3.63
CA LEU A 61 6.87 -11.70 -3.86
C LEU A 61 5.91 -10.90 -4.74
N ALA A 62 5.31 -11.53 -5.75
CA ALA A 62 4.43 -10.85 -6.69
C ALA A 62 3.06 -10.55 -6.06
N LYS A 63 2.53 -11.49 -5.27
CA LYS A 63 1.29 -11.33 -4.52
C LYS A 63 1.42 -10.24 -3.47
N ASP A 64 2.53 -10.19 -2.75
CA ASP A 64 2.79 -9.17 -1.72
C ASP A 64 3.01 -7.77 -2.33
N ALA A 65 3.43 -7.67 -3.59
CA ALA A 65 3.55 -6.39 -4.32
C ALA A 65 2.27 -5.98 -5.06
N TRP A 66 1.20 -6.78 -5.00
CA TRP A 66 0.04 -6.60 -5.88
C TRP A 66 -0.63 -5.22 -5.70
N ALA A 67 -0.80 -4.76 -4.45
CA ALA A 67 -1.43 -3.46 -4.18
C ALA A 67 -0.65 -2.31 -4.83
N VAL A 68 0.68 -2.31 -4.67
CA VAL A 68 1.55 -1.30 -5.29
C VAL A 68 1.42 -1.33 -6.82
N ARG A 69 1.50 -2.50 -7.43
CA ARG A 69 1.38 -2.67 -8.89
C ARG A 69 0.03 -2.20 -9.41
N TYR A 70 -1.04 -2.55 -8.70
CA TYR A 70 -2.39 -2.12 -9.04
C TYR A 70 -2.51 -0.58 -9.02
N PHE A 71 -1.95 0.10 -8.01
CA PHE A 71 -1.92 1.56 -7.98
C PHE A 71 -1.15 2.14 -9.18
N ILE A 72 -0.01 1.57 -9.57
CA ILE A 72 0.72 1.99 -10.77
C ILE A 72 -0.16 1.81 -12.03
N GLU A 73 -0.82 0.66 -12.18
CA GLU A 73 -1.74 0.38 -13.30
C GLU A 73 -2.91 1.37 -13.36
N GLN A 74 -3.39 1.87 -12.22
CA GLN A 74 -4.41 2.92 -12.16
C GLN A 74 -3.89 4.32 -12.51
N GLY A 75 -2.59 4.47 -12.79
CA GLY A 75 -1.96 5.72 -13.23
C GLY A 75 -1.55 6.66 -12.09
N PHE A 76 -1.29 6.13 -10.90
CA PHE A 76 -0.77 6.95 -9.79
C PHE A 76 0.72 7.25 -9.96
N GLU A 77 1.09 8.51 -9.71
CA GLU A 77 2.42 8.82 -9.19
C GLU A 77 2.46 8.47 -7.70
N LEU A 78 3.52 7.82 -7.23
CA LEU A 78 3.63 7.34 -5.84
C LEU A 78 5.09 7.25 -5.38
N CYS A 79 5.28 7.16 -4.07
CA CYS A 79 6.57 6.89 -3.44
C CYS A 79 6.55 5.49 -2.80
N ILE A 80 7.70 4.79 -2.81
CA ILE A 80 7.88 3.49 -2.18
C ILE A 80 9.14 3.51 -1.31
N ALA A 81 8.99 3.22 -0.03
CA ALA A 81 10.10 2.87 0.86
C ALA A 81 10.26 1.35 0.89
N GLN A 82 11.28 0.82 0.22
CA GLN A 82 11.56 -0.62 0.17
C GLN A 82 12.64 -0.98 1.19
N SER A 83 12.39 -1.99 2.01
CA SER A 83 13.40 -2.57 2.90
C SER A 83 13.85 -3.94 2.41
N PHE A 84 15.14 -4.24 2.62
CA PHE A 84 15.71 -5.58 2.44
C PHE A 84 16.16 -6.24 3.75
N ALA A 85 15.94 -5.56 4.87
CA ALA A 85 16.34 -6.02 6.19
C ALA A 85 15.72 -7.39 6.55
N LYS A 86 14.48 -7.64 6.11
CA LYS A 86 13.75 -8.87 6.44
C LYS A 86 13.88 -9.91 5.33
N ASN A 87 13.50 -9.57 4.10
CA ASN A 87 13.40 -10.54 3.00
C ASN A 87 14.76 -11.08 2.52
N LEU A 88 15.83 -10.32 2.72
CA LEU A 88 17.20 -10.78 2.47
C LEU A 88 18.01 -10.96 3.77
N GLY A 89 17.41 -10.73 4.94
CA GLY A 89 18.07 -10.89 6.24
C GLY A 89 19.30 -9.99 6.44
N LEU A 90 19.33 -8.80 5.84
CA LEU A 90 20.49 -7.90 5.82
C LEU A 90 20.58 -6.96 7.04
N LEU A 91 20.22 -7.45 8.22
CA LEU A 91 20.31 -6.73 9.50
C LEU A 91 21.62 -6.99 10.23
#